data_AF-A0A6G0VVS9-F1
#
_entry.id   AF-A0A6G0VVS9-F1
#
_cell.length_a   1.000
_cell.length_b   1.000
_cell.length_c   1.000
_cell.angle_alpha   90.00
_cell.angle_beta   90.00
_cell.angle_gamma   90.00
#
_symmetry.space_group_name_H-M   'P 1'
#
loop_
_entity.id
_entity.type
_entity.pdbx_description
1 polymer ?
#
loop_
_entity_poly.entity_id
_entity_poly.type
_entity_poly.pdbx_seq_one_letter_code
_entity_poly.pdbx_strand_id
1 'polypeptide(L)'
;MVFLKLKQDLSLVVLSILFKNITAESCRLIYIILIPPLAQILGCSIYWTSKEEIIGSMPYCFKKFPNTRVVLDCTEIPIQKPKCLACRIKLYSNYKSTFTLKLLIGVSPGGLITYISQPYGGRTSDKSLFEQSGLIQKMSSSDAIMVDKGFLIDDLCTYIKKYTKNSTTIP
;
A
#
# COMPACT_ATOMS: atom_id res chain seq x y z
N MET A 1 8.88 19.46 9.52
CA MET A 1 8.81 18.55 10.68
C MET A 1 8.04 17.26 10.38
N VAL A 2 6.74 17.31 10.03
CA VAL A 2 5.91 16.10 9.80
C VAL A 2 6.47 15.16 8.74
N PHE A 3 6.92 15.68 7.60
CA PHE A 3 7.57 14.85 6.57
C PHE A 3 8.85 14.15 7.05
N LEU A 4 9.63 14.77 7.95
CA LEU A 4 10.80 14.10 8.53
C LEU A 4 10.37 12.97 9.47
N LYS A 5 9.29 13.17 10.25
CA LYS A 5 8.71 12.09 11.05
C LYS A 5 8.25 10.93 10.18
N LEU A 6 7.55 11.20 9.07
CA LEU A 6 7.06 10.18 8.16
C LEU A 6 8.19 9.45 7.40
N LYS A 7 9.20 10.17 6.93
CA LYS A 7 10.28 9.62 6.09
C LYS A 7 11.35 8.88 6.90
N GLN A 8 11.66 9.35 8.11
CA GLN A 8 12.82 8.89 8.89
C GLN A 8 12.44 8.27 10.24
N ASP A 9 11.16 8.27 10.60
CA ASP A 9 10.63 7.78 11.88
C ASP A 9 11.34 8.33 13.14
N LEU A 10 11.94 9.53 13.06
CA LEU A 10 12.67 10.12 14.19
C LEU A 10 11.78 10.29 15.42
N SER A 11 12.36 10.15 16.61
CA SER A 11 11.61 10.38 17.85
C SER A 11 11.16 11.85 17.95
N LEU A 12 10.05 12.10 18.64
CA LEU A 12 9.56 13.48 18.84
C LEU A 12 10.56 14.34 19.62
N VAL A 13 11.39 13.72 20.47
CA VAL A 13 12.48 14.38 21.19
C VAL A 13 13.58 14.84 20.22
N VAL A 14 14.01 13.98 19.29
CA VAL A 14 14.99 14.37 18.28
C VAL A 14 14.42 15.47 17.39
N LEU A 15 13.15 15.38 16.99
CA LEU A 15 12.50 16.43 16.22
C LEU A 15 12.43 17.76 17.00
N SER A 16 12.15 17.74 18.31
CA SER A 16 12.18 18.98 19.11
C SER A 16 13.55 19.66 19.11
N ILE A 17 14.62 18.88 19.16
CA ILE A 17 16.00 19.39 19.10
C ILE A 17 16.31 19.97 17.71
N LEU A 18 15.95 19.24 16.65
CA LEU A 18 16.24 19.64 15.27
C LEU A 18 15.49 20.92 14.86
N PHE A 19 14.28 21.12 15.35
CA PHE A 19 13.44 22.28 15.01
C PHE A 19 13.57 23.45 15.99
N LYS A 20 14.55 23.40 16.93
CA LYS A 20 15.07 24.51 17.76
C LYS A 20 14.08 25.60 18.19
N ASN A 21 12.85 25.24 18.60
CA ASN A 21 11.87 26.15 19.24
C ASN A 21 10.55 25.47 19.64
N ILE A 22 10.54 24.14 19.85
CA ILE A 22 9.30 23.44 20.19
C ILE A 22 9.57 22.26 21.10
N THR A 23 8.68 22.03 22.07
CA THR A 23 8.73 20.87 22.96
C THR A 23 8.32 19.60 22.21
N ALA A 24 8.68 18.42 22.72
CA ALA A 24 8.22 17.15 22.16
C ALA A 24 6.69 17.05 22.10
N GLU A 25 5.99 17.67 23.05
CA GLU A 25 4.52 17.73 23.06
C GLU A 25 3.97 18.62 21.96
N SER A 26 4.59 19.77 21.71
CA SER A 26 4.26 20.61 20.56
C SER A 26 4.50 19.87 19.24
N CYS A 27 5.60 19.12 19.11
CA CYS A 27 5.85 18.26 17.95
C CYS A 27 4.75 17.20 17.77
N ARG A 28 4.29 16.58 18.86
CA ARG A 28 3.18 15.61 18.84
C ARG A 28 1.89 16.24 18.33
N LEU A 29 1.53 17.41 18.86
CA LEU A 29 0.32 18.13 18.48
C LEU A 29 0.36 18.55 17.01
N ILE A 30 1.46 19.14 16.55
CA ILE A 30 1.66 19.52 15.15
C ILE A 30 1.55 18.28 14.24
N TYR A 31 2.14 17.15 14.63
CA TYR A 31 2.04 15.91 13.87
C TYR A 31 0.57 15.45 13.76
N ILE A 32 -0.16 15.36 14.87
CA ILE A 32 -1.55 14.88 14.87
C ILE A 32 -2.47 15.81 14.07
N ILE A 33 -2.30 17.13 14.18
CA ILE A 33 -3.14 18.12 13.50
C ILE A 33 -2.89 18.12 11.99
N LEU A 34 -1.64 17.94 11.54
CA LEU A 34 -1.28 18.05 10.13
C LEU A 34 -1.45 16.76 9.33
N ILE A 35 -1.55 15.59 9.97
CA ILE A 35 -1.73 14.32 9.25
C ILE A 35 -3.06 14.27 8.47
N PRO A 36 -4.24 14.60 9.04
CA PRO A 36 -5.50 14.57 8.30
C PRO A 36 -5.54 15.47 7.05
N PRO A 37 -5.18 16.77 7.11
CA PRO A 37 -5.18 17.61 5.90
C PRO A 37 -4.13 17.16 4.88
N LEU A 38 -2.96 16.68 5.34
CA LEU A 38 -1.96 16.13 4.44
C LEU A 38 -2.48 14.89 3.71
N ALA A 39 -3.18 13.98 4.42
CA ALA A 39 -3.79 12.80 3.82
C ALA A 39 -4.88 13.18 2.81
N GLN A 40 -5.69 14.20 3.09
CA GLN A 40 -6.69 14.70 2.15
C GLN A 40 -6.06 15.26 0.87
N ILE A 41 -5.00 16.08 1.00
CA ILE A 41 -4.31 16.69 -0.15
C ILE A 41 -3.64 15.60 -1.01
N LEU A 42 -2.93 14.66 -0.38
CA LEU A 42 -2.25 13.58 -1.09
C LEU A 42 -3.22 12.52 -1.63
N GLY A 43 -4.41 12.40 -1.05
CA GLY A 43 -5.45 11.48 -1.51
C GLY A 43 -5.89 11.76 -2.94
N CYS A 44 -5.89 13.03 -3.38
CA CYS A 44 -6.19 13.41 -4.75
C CYS A 44 -5.20 12.82 -5.78
N SER A 45 -3.98 12.46 -5.36
CA SER A 45 -2.98 11.84 -6.23
C SER A 45 -3.20 10.34 -6.45
N ILE A 46 -4.12 9.72 -5.68
CA ILE A 46 -4.42 8.29 -5.77
C ILE A 46 -5.79 8.15 -6.45
N TYR A 47 -5.76 7.91 -7.75
CA TYR A 47 -6.97 7.69 -8.54
C TYR A 47 -6.84 6.45 -9.40
N TRP A 48 -7.98 5.85 -9.72
CA TRP A 48 -8.03 4.72 -10.63
C TRP A 48 -7.89 5.23 -12.07
N THR A 49 -6.66 5.16 -12.61
CA THR A 49 -6.34 5.59 -13.98
C THR A 49 -7.24 4.95 -15.01
N SER A 50 -7.56 5.62 -16.13
CA SER A 50 -8.32 5.03 -17.24
C SER A 50 -7.50 3.98 -18.01
N LYS A 51 -8.14 3.19 -18.89
CA LYS A 51 -7.46 2.17 -19.70
C LYS A 51 -6.52 2.81 -20.71
N GLU A 52 -6.98 3.91 -21.29
CA GLU A 52 -6.30 4.71 -22.29
C GLU A 52 -5.01 5.32 -21.71
N GLU A 53 -5.06 5.86 -20.50
CA GLU A 53 -3.88 6.39 -19.78
C GLU A 53 -2.80 5.32 -19.58
N ILE A 54 -3.20 4.10 -19.21
CA ILE A 54 -2.23 3.01 -18.98
C ILE A 54 -1.62 2.50 -20.28
N ILE A 55 -2.41 2.40 -21.34
CA ILE A 55 -1.87 2.04 -22.66
C ILE A 55 -0.90 3.12 -23.15
N GLY A 56 -1.26 4.40 -22.99
CA GLY A 56 -0.43 5.53 -23.40
C GLY A 56 0.88 5.68 -22.61
N SER A 57 0.93 5.18 -21.38
CA SER A 57 2.10 5.22 -20.49
C SER A 57 2.79 3.86 -20.28
N MET A 58 2.42 2.83 -21.06
CA MET A 58 2.91 1.47 -20.88
C MET A 58 4.42 1.35 -21.11
N PRO A 59 5.23 0.99 -20.09
CA PRO A 59 6.67 0.83 -20.28
C PRO A 59 7.02 -0.39 -21.12
N TYR A 60 8.18 -0.36 -21.79
CA TYR A 60 8.65 -1.46 -22.64
C TYR A 60 8.79 -2.80 -21.89
N CYS A 61 9.15 -2.78 -20.61
CA CYS A 61 9.26 -4.00 -19.79
C CYS A 61 7.91 -4.75 -19.63
N PHE A 62 6.78 -4.07 -19.82
CA PHE A 62 5.44 -4.67 -19.81
C PHE A 62 4.98 -5.15 -21.19
N LYS A 63 5.84 -5.14 -22.23
CA LYS A 63 5.47 -5.59 -23.59
C LYS A 63 4.90 -7.01 -23.64
N LYS A 64 5.37 -7.91 -22.77
CA LYS A 64 4.86 -9.29 -22.64
C LYS A 64 3.55 -9.38 -21.83
N PHE A 65 3.16 -8.30 -21.18
CA PHE A 65 2.01 -8.19 -20.27
C PHE A 65 1.14 -6.96 -20.62
N PRO A 66 0.71 -6.79 -21.88
CA PRO A 66 0.15 -5.53 -22.39
C PRO A 66 -1.20 -5.13 -21.77
N ASN A 67 -1.89 -6.10 -21.15
CA ASN A 67 -3.19 -5.87 -20.52
C ASN A 67 -3.09 -5.54 -19.02
N THR A 68 -1.86 -5.40 -18.48
CA THR A 68 -1.67 -5.11 -17.05
C THR A 68 -2.26 -3.75 -16.72
N ARG A 69 -3.29 -3.73 -15.88
CA ARG A 69 -3.87 -2.48 -15.36
C ARG A 69 -3.22 -2.03 -14.07
N VAL A 70 -2.88 -3.01 -13.24
CA VAL A 70 -2.35 -2.76 -11.91
C VAL A 70 -1.42 -3.90 -11.51
N VAL A 71 -0.32 -3.50 -10.90
CA VAL A 71 0.62 -4.35 -10.19
C VAL A 71 0.24 -4.26 -8.71
N LEU A 72 -0.09 -5.38 -8.09
CA LEU A 72 -0.48 -5.42 -6.68
C LEU A 72 0.62 -6.00 -5.82
N ASP A 73 0.75 -5.42 -4.64
CA ASP A 73 1.53 -5.98 -3.54
C ASP A 73 0.88 -5.64 -2.19
N CYS A 74 1.08 -6.53 -1.21
CA CYS A 74 0.67 -6.30 0.16
C CYS A 74 1.82 -5.71 0.97
N THR A 75 1.68 -4.46 1.40
CA THR A 75 2.67 -3.80 2.24
C THR A 75 2.31 -3.93 3.72
N GLU A 76 3.29 -4.30 4.54
CA GLU A 76 3.17 -4.34 6.00
C GLU A 76 3.96 -3.20 6.65
N ILE A 77 3.27 -2.39 7.45
CA ILE A 77 3.84 -1.27 8.22
C ILE A 77 3.93 -1.68 9.69
N PRO A 78 5.14 -1.73 10.28
CA PRO A 78 5.31 -2.00 11.71
C PRO A 78 4.62 -0.95 12.58
N ILE A 79 4.01 -1.41 13.67
CA ILE A 79 3.35 -0.54 14.64
C ILE A 79 3.82 -0.86 16.07
N GLN A 80 3.59 0.10 16.96
CA GLN A 80 3.82 -0.11 18.39
C GLN A 80 2.90 -1.20 18.94
N LYS A 81 3.40 -1.97 19.91
CA LYS A 81 2.65 -3.05 20.57
C LYS A 81 1.32 -2.50 21.12
N PRO A 82 0.18 -2.99 20.61
CA PRO A 82 -1.12 -2.57 21.11
C PRO A 82 -1.29 -2.91 22.60
N LYS A 83 -2.01 -2.08 23.36
CA LYS A 83 -2.34 -2.42 24.75
C LYS A 83 -3.42 -3.52 24.83
N CYS A 84 -4.39 -3.49 23.91
CA CYS A 84 -5.49 -4.46 23.83
C CYS A 84 -5.02 -5.85 23.37
N LEU A 85 -5.37 -6.90 24.11
CA LEU A 85 -5.01 -8.28 23.81
C LEU A 85 -5.63 -8.78 22.50
N ALA A 86 -6.92 -8.52 22.27
CA ALA A 86 -7.59 -8.92 21.04
C ALA A 86 -6.97 -8.24 19.80
N CYS A 87 -6.55 -6.97 19.94
CA CYS A 87 -5.83 -6.26 18.88
C CYS A 87 -4.46 -6.91 18.59
N ARG A 88 -3.71 -7.34 19.61
CA ARG A 88 -2.43 -8.03 19.43
C ARG A 88 -2.57 -9.28 18.56
N ILE A 89 -3.60 -10.08 18.78
CA ILE A 89 -3.84 -11.30 17.99
C ILE A 89 -4.06 -10.96 16.51
N LYS A 90 -4.82 -9.90 16.21
CA LYS A 90 -5.12 -9.48 14.84
C LYS A 90 -3.93 -8.81 14.15
N LEU A 91 -3.13 -8.06 14.90
CA LEU A 91 -2.05 -7.22 14.36
C LEU A 91 -0.71 -7.96 14.27
N TYR A 92 -0.51 -9.07 14.99
CA TYR A 92 0.75 -9.79 14.94
C TYR A 92 0.94 -10.50 13.58
N SER A 93 1.97 -10.08 12.85
CA SER A 93 2.42 -10.73 11.63
C SER A 93 3.47 -11.77 11.98
N ASN A 94 3.18 -13.03 11.68
CA ASN A 94 4.15 -14.11 11.83
C ASN A 94 5.34 -13.91 10.88
N TYR A 95 5.08 -13.37 9.68
CA TYR A 95 6.12 -13.14 8.68
C TYR A 95 7.13 -12.09 9.13
N LYS A 96 6.66 -10.97 9.72
CA LYS A 96 7.53 -9.89 10.22
C LYS A 96 7.96 -10.07 11.68
N SER A 97 7.47 -11.10 12.37
CA SER A 97 7.70 -11.35 13.79
C SER A 97 7.44 -10.11 14.68
N THR A 98 6.45 -9.30 14.30
CA THR A 98 6.08 -8.07 15.01
C THR A 98 4.64 -7.69 14.74
N PHE A 99 4.14 -6.65 15.39
CA PHE A 99 2.81 -6.09 15.13
C PHE A 99 2.86 -5.19 13.90
N THR A 100 2.01 -5.45 12.92
CA THR A 100 1.94 -4.68 11.66
C THR A 100 0.50 -4.33 11.30
N LEU A 101 0.35 -3.24 10.56
CA LEU A 101 -0.81 -3.00 9.70
C LEU A 101 -0.47 -3.46 8.29
N LYS A 102 -1.44 -4.02 7.59
CA LYS A 102 -1.29 -4.57 6.24
C LYS A 102 -2.25 -3.87 5.28
N LEU A 103 -1.75 -3.51 4.10
CA LEU A 103 -2.45 -2.76 3.08
C LEU A 103 -2.22 -3.41 1.71
N LEU A 104 -3.24 -3.48 0.86
CA LEU A 104 -3.05 -3.74 -0.57
C LEU A 104 -2.73 -2.41 -1.24
N ILE A 105 -1.60 -2.37 -1.93
CA ILE A 105 -1.21 -1.23 -2.76
C ILE A 105 -1.25 -1.68 -4.22
N GLY A 106 -1.92 -0.88 -5.04
CA GLY A 106 -1.93 -1.01 -6.48
C GLY A 106 -1.14 0.09 -7.15
N VAL A 107 -0.24 -0.32 -8.03
CA VAL A 107 0.61 0.58 -8.82
C VAL A 107 0.34 0.33 -10.29
N SER A 108 0.18 1.37 -11.09
CA SER A 108 0.09 1.23 -12.54
C SER A 108 1.40 0.70 -13.12
N PRO A 109 1.40 0.11 -14.33
CA PRO A 109 2.64 -0.23 -15.03
C PRO A 109 3.62 0.96 -15.14
N GLY A 110 3.09 2.18 -15.31
CA GLY A 110 3.86 3.42 -15.36
C GLY A 110 4.38 3.93 -14.00
N GLY A 111 4.12 3.23 -12.88
CA GLY A 111 4.66 3.55 -11.57
C GLY A 111 3.80 4.49 -10.70
N LEU A 112 2.58 4.81 -11.10
CA LEU A 112 1.67 5.64 -10.29
C LEU A 112 0.92 4.78 -9.28
N ILE A 113 0.78 5.24 -8.04
CA ILE A 113 -0.10 4.58 -7.06
C ILE A 113 -1.55 4.86 -7.44
N THR A 114 -2.29 3.82 -7.82
CA THR A 114 -3.67 3.95 -8.31
C THR A 114 -4.72 3.41 -7.34
N TYR A 115 -4.28 2.66 -6.33
CA TYR A 115 -5.17 2.05 -5.35
C TYR A 115 -4.47 1.81 -4.01
N ILE A 116 -5.20 2.06 -2.92
CA ILE A 116 -4.83 1.66 -1.57
C ILE A 116 -6.09 1.11 -0.89
N SER A 117 -6.01 -0.09 -0.30
CA SER A 117 -7.13 -0.66 0.47
C SER A 117 -7.31 0.02 1.83
N GLN A 118 -8.41 -0.30 2.51
CA GLN A 118 -8.47 -0.09 3.95
C GLN A 118 -7.37 -0.90 4.67
N PRO A 119 -6.86 -0.42 5.83
CA PRO A 119 -5.85 -1.13 6.59
C PRO A 119 -6.44 -2.36 7.30
N TYR A 120 -5.71 -3.46 7.25
CA TYR A 120 -5.99 -4.69 7.98
C TYR A 120 -4.88 -4.99 8.98
N GLY A 121 -5.11 -5.96 9.86
CA GLY A 121 -4.04 -6.44 10.73
C GLY A 121 -3.03 -7.31 9.99
N GLY A 122 -1.79 -7.30 10.47
CA GLY A 122 -0.68 -8.08 9.90
C GLY A 122 -0.95 -9.58 9.74
N ARG A 123 -1.88 -10.13 10.51
CA ARG A 123 -2.29 -11.54 10.42
C ARG A 123 -3.15 -11.86 9.19
N THR A 124 -3.76 -10.86 8.56
CA THR A 124 -4.65 -11.06 7.41
C THR A 124 -3.87 -11.60 6.20
N SER A 125 -4.41 -12.64 5.56
CA SER A 125 -3.83 -13.22 4.35
C SER A 125 -3.96 -12.28 3.15
N ASP A 126 -3.03 -12.34 2.20
CA ASP A 126 -3.07 -11.52 0.98
C ASP A 126 -4.34 -11.76 0.17
N LYS A 127 -4.76 -13.03 0.07
CA LYS A 127 -5.98 -13.44 -0.60
C LYS A 127 -7.23 -12.82 0.03
N SER A 128 -7.39 -12.95 1.36
CA SER A 128 -8.54 -12.39 2.08
C SER A 128 -8.57 -10.87 1.97
N LEU A 129 -7.40 -10.24 2.00
CA LEU A 129 -7.28 -8.79 1.88
C LEU A 129 -7.70 -8.34 0.47
N PHE A 130 -7.24 -9.01 -0.59
CA PHE A 130 -7.66 -8.75 -1.97
C PHE A 130 -9.17 -8.92 -2.19
N GLU A 131 -9.75 -10.00 -1.67
CA GLU A 131 -11.19 -10.27 -1.76
C GLU A 131 -12.02 -9.15 -1.12
N GLN A 132 -11.64 -8.73 0.08
CA GLN A 132 -12.36 -7.69 0.83
C GLN A 132 -12.09 -6.27 0.31
N SER A 133 -11.02 -6.07 -0.46
CA SER A 133 -10.64 -4.76 -0.97
C SER A 133 -11.64 -4.23 -2.02
N GLY A 134 -12.38 -5.11 -2.67
CA GLY A 134 -13.29 -4.74 -3.74
C GLY A 134 -12.59 -4.18 -4.99
N LEU A 135 -11.30 -4.48 -5.17
CA LEU A 135 -10.52 -3.98 -6.32
C LEU A 135 -10.99 -4.64 -7.62
N ILE A 136 -11.34 -5.92 -7.58
CA ILE A 136 -11.70 -6.68 -8.78
C ILE A 136 -12.90 -6.07 -9.52
N GLN A 137 -13.87 -5.49 -8.79
CA GLN A 137 -15.03 -4.81 -9.35
C GLN A 137 -14.67 -3.55 -10.16
N LYS A 138 -13.45 -3.01 -10.03
CA LYS A 138 -12.95 -1.89 -10.82
C LYS A 138 -12.33 -2.31 -12.17
N MET A 139 -12.21 -3.61 -12.39
CA MET A 139 -11.52 -4.22 -13.53
C MET A 139 -12.52 -4.67 -14.60
N SER A 140 -12.10 -4.64 -15.86
CA SER A 140 -12.86 -5.18 -17.00
C SER A 140 -12.31 -6.54 -17.44
N SER A 141 -13.09 -7.34 -18.15
CA SER A 141 -12.67 -8.69 -18.60
C SER A 141 -11.46 -8.71 -19.52
N SER A 142 -11.17 -7.60 -20.20
CA SER A 142 -9.96 -7.45 -21.01
C SER A 142 -8.68 -7.24 -20.20
N ASP A 143 -8.83 -6.97 -18.91
CA ASP A 143 -7.75 -6.47 -18.07
C ASP A 143 -6.97 -7.60 -17.41
N ALA A 144 -5.76 -7.26 -16.97
CA ALA A 144 -4.92 -8.15 -16.19
C ALA A 144 -4.41 -7.47 -14.91
N ILE A 145 -4.27 -8.26 -13.86
CA ILE A 145 -3.55 -7.89 -12.64
C ILE A 145 -2.21 -8.61 -12.65
N MET A 146 -1.15 -7.91 -12.27
CA MET A 146 0.16 -8.52 -12.05
C MET A 146 0.45 -8.59 -10.54
N VAL A 147 0.86 -9.76 -10.06
CA VAL A 147 1.17 -10.01 -8.64
C VAL A 147 2.43 -10.85 -8.50
N ASP A 148 2.95 -10.96 -7.28
CA ASP A 148 4.01 -11.92 -6.98
C ASP A 148 3.48 -13.36 -7.02
N LYS A 149 4.37 -14.33 -7.28
CA LYS A 149 4.02 -15.74 -7.42
C LYS A 149 3.29 -16.32 -6.19
N GLY A 150 3.62 -15.82 -5.00
CA GLY A 150 2.98 -16.23 -3.73
C GLY A 150 1.56 -15.69 -3.52
N PHE A 151 1.08 -14.79 -4.39
CA PHE A 151 -0.24 -14.18 -4.28
C PHE A 151 -1.30 -15.09 -4.92
N LEU A 152 -1.94 -15.92 -4.09
CA LEU A 152 -2.88 -16.97 -4.52
C LEU A 152 -4.31 -16.45 -4.64
N ILE A 153 -4.63 -15.82 -5.79
CA ILE A 153 -5.96 -15.23 -6.09
C ILE A 153 -6.57 -15.72 -7.40
N ASP A 154 -6.03 -16.79 -7.99
CA ASP A 154 -6.48 -17.31 -9.28
C ASP A 154 -7.97 -17.66 -9.30
N ASP A 155 -8.49 -18.18 -8.18
CA ASP A 155 -9.92 -18.49 -8.02
C ASP A 155 -10.82 -17.26 -7.87
N LEU A 156 -10.26 -16.12 -7.48
CA LEU A 156 -10.97 -14.84 -7.41
C LEU A 156 -10.93 -14.12 -8.77
N CYS A 157 -9.91 -14.36 -9.59
CA CYS A 157 -9.73 -13.77 -10.91
C CYS A 157 -10.54 -14.50 -12.01
N THR A 158 -11.84 -14.68 -11.81
CA THR A 158 -12.69 -15.52 -12.71
C THR A 158 -12.90 -14.95 -14.10
N TYR A 159 -12.88 -13.62 -14.24
CA TYR A 159 -13.14 -12.92 -15.52
C TYR A 159 -11.99 -12.03 -15.99
N ILE A 160 -10.88 -11.98 -15.24
CA ILE A 160 -9.68 -11.19 -15.57
C ILE A 160 -8.46 -12.08 -15.67
N LYS A 161 -7.42 -11.61 -16.36
CA LYS A 161 -6.14 -12.33 -16.40
C LYS A 161 -5.31 -12.03 -15.15
N LYS A 162 -4.59 -13.03 -14.66
CA LYS A 162 -3.55 -12.87 -13.64
C LYS A 162 -2.19 -13.12 -14.28
N TYR A 163 -1.28 -12.17 -14.14
CA TYR A 163 0.13 -12.33 -14.44
C TYR A 163 0.93 -12.46 -13.15
N THR A 164 2.02 -13.22 -13.21
CA THR A 164 2.95 -13.37 -12.09
C THR A 164 4.29 -12.73 -12.43
N LYS A 165 4.87 -11.98 -11.49
CA LYS A 165 6.25 -11.53 -11.59
C LYS A 165 7.16 -12.75 -11.37
N ASN A 166 8.00 -13.07 -12.35
CA ASN A 166 9.14 -13.94 -12.12
C ASN A 166 10.30 -13.08 -11.62
N SER A 167 10.98 -13.56 -10.57
CA SER A 167 12.11 -12.91 -9.90
C SER A 167 13.32 -12.60 -10.80
N THR A 168 13.25 -12.90 -12.09
CA THR A 168 14.32 -12.71 -13.08
C THR A 168 13.97 -11.79 -14.25
N THR A 169 12.78 -11.17 -14.30
CA THR A 169 12.36 -10.47 -15.53
C THR A 169 11.68 -9.10 -15.38
N ILE A 170 11.79 -8.42 -14.23
CA ILE A 170 11.51 -6.98 -14.16
C ILE A 170 12.60 -6.35 -13.27
N PRO A 171 13.36 -5.36 -13.75
CA PRO A 171 14.34 -4.62 -12.93
C PRO A 171 13.67 -3.79 -11.85
#